data_AF-A0A537HP33-F1
#
_entry.id   AF-A0A537HP33-F1
#
_cell.length_a   1.000
_cell.length_b   1.000
_cell.length_c   1.000
_cell.angle_alpha   90.00
_cell.angle_beta   90.00
_cell.angle_gamma   90.00
#
_symmetry.space_group_name_H-M   'P 1'
#
loop_
_entity.id
_entity.type
_entity.pdbx_description
1 polymer ?
#
loop_
_entity_poly.entity_id
_entity_poly.type
_entity_poly.pdbx_seq_one_letter_code
_entity_poly.pdbx_strand_id
1 'polypeptide(L)'
;MKCSPEEYKHFAEPALQEAQKSNFPSALDIVENGLNAHPASEGLMFLKAYFGYKVADTMSSELTSFPKVIQPLGNGALMVDGAMTSQLFGKFQEIVKILSEAEESINELLQVNPSSQEVVAFKGYIDSKKNQLGRESENMKATISNSPNLAGSFCVGCRKSISYDTQKVVFQKSSASQLEAWHLPCFQSKAKN
;
A
#
# COMPACT_ATOMS: atom_id res chain seq x y z
N MET A 1 2.34 16.80 24.03
CA MET A 1 3.57 16.09 24.48
C MET A 1 4.79 16.98 24.27
N LYS A 2 5.88 16.86 25.04
CA LYS A 2 7.08 17.70 24.88
C LYS A 2 8.35 16.85 24.92
N CYS A 3 9.27 17.12 24.00
CA CYS A 3 10.64 16.62 24.08
C CYS A 3 11.42 17.38 25.16
N SER A 4 12.42 16.76 25.77
CA SER A 4 13.40 17.48 26.59
C SER A 4 14.21 18.46 25.71
N PRO A 5 14.89 19.47 26.30
CA PRO A 5 15.72 20.40 25.52
C PRO A 5 16.83 19.72 24.71
N GLU A 6 17.44 18.67 25.25
CA GLU A 6 18.47 17.89 24.55
C GLU A 6 17.86 17.08 23.40
N GLU A 7 16.75 16.37 23.67
CA GLU A 7 16.02 15.62 22.64
C GLU A 7 15.57 16.54 21.50
N TYR A 8 15.08 17.73 21.85
CA TYR A 8 14.62 18.70 20.88
C TYR A 8 15.76 19.16 19.97
N LYS A 9 16.88 19.59 20.56
CA LYS A 9 18.04 20.11 19.83
C LYS A 9 18.68 19.06 18.92
N HIS A 10 18.78 17.82 19.38
CA HIS A 10 19.55 16.79 18.68
C HIS A 10 18.72 15.91 17.74
N PHE A 11 17.41 15.79 17.97
CA PHE A 11 16.55 14.89 17.20
C PHE A 11 15.31 15.58 16.65
N ALA A 12 14.51 16.25 17.49
CA ALA A 12 13.23 16.80 17.04
C ALA A 12 13.40 17.95 16.04
N GLU A 13 14.26 18.93 16.32
CA GLU A 13 14.50 20.07 15.44
C GLU A 13 15.10 19.65 14.09
N PRO A 14 16.16 18.81 14.02
CA PRO A 14 16.66 18.30 12.74
C PRO A 14 15.60 17.52 11.95
N ALA A 15 14.80 16.68 12.61
CA ALA A 15 13.74 15.94 11.94
C ALA A 15 12.66 16.88 11.36
N LEU A 16 12.27 17.90 12.10
CA LEU A 16 11.32 18.92 11.63
C LEU A 16 11.88 19.73 10.45
N GLN A 17 13.18 20.00 10.41
CA GLN A 17 13.83 20.65 9.26
C GLN A 17 13.79 19.78 8.00
N GLU A 18 13.98 18.46 8.11
CA GLU A 18 13.81 17.54 6.98
C GLU A 18 12.34 17.45 6.55
N ALA A 19 11.40 17.43 7.50
CA ALA A 19 9.97 17.44 7.21
C ALA A 19 9.52 18.72 6.47
N GLN A 20 10.11 19.89 6.76
CA GLN A 20 9.84 21.13 6.01
C GLN A 20 10.23 21.03 4.53
N LYS A 21 11.21 20.18 4.20
CA LYS A 21 11.61 19.86 2.83
C LYS A 21 10.79 18.72 2.23
N SER A 22 9.75 18.26 2.93
CA SER A 22 8.96 17.05 2.61
C SER A 22 9.79 15.76 2.56
N ASN A 23 10.96 15.74 3.20
CA ASN A 23 11.80 14.55 3.32
C ASN A 23 11.42 13.75 4.57
N PHE A 24 10.19 13.21 4.57
CA PHE A 24 9.66 12.44 5.69
C PHE A 24 10.43 11.16 6.02
N PRO A 25 11.02 10.41 5.06
CA PRO A 25 11.85 9.26 5.38
C PRO A 25 13.08 9.63 6.21
N SER A 26 13.81 10.70 5.86
CA SER A 26 14.94 11.14 6.67
C SER A 26 14.51 11.73 8.01
N ALA A 27 13.36 12.43 8.07
CA ALA A 27 12.81 12.91 9.33
C ALA A 27 12.48 11.74 10.29
N LEU A 28 11.91 10.64 9.75
CA LEU A 28 11.61 9.44 10.52
C LEU A 28 12.89 8.78 11.06
N ASP A 29 13.91 8.59 10.22
CA ASP A 29 15.20 7.99 10.61
C ASP A 29 15.88 8.79 11.74
N ILE A 30 15.87 10.12 11.67
CA ILE A 30 16.42 10.97 12.73
C ILE A 30 15.70 10.71 14.07
N VAL A 31 14.37 10.60 14.06
CA VAL A 31 13.58 10.37 15.28
C VAL A 31 13.76 8.95 15.81
N GLU A 32 13.87 7.95 14.95
CA GLU A 32 14.16 6.58 15.35
C GLU A 32 15.54 6.47 16.02
N ASN A 33 16.55 7.15 15.48
CA ASN A 33 17.85 7.28 16.13
C ASN A 33 17.75 7.98 17.50
N GLY A 34 16.91 9.00 17.61
CA GLY A 34 16.60 9.65 18.90
C GLY A 34 15.95 8.70 19.91
N LEU A 35 15.01 7.86 19.48
CA LEU A 35 14.35 6.87 20.33
C LEU A 35 15.30 5.73 20.75
N ASN A 36 16.29 5.38 19.93
CA ASN A 36 17.34 4.45 20.35
C ASN A 36 18.17 5.01 21.52
N ALA A 37 18.39 6.33 21.57
CA ALA A 37 19.07 7.01 22.67
C ALA A 37 18.15 7.32 23.86
N HIS A 38 16.86 7.61 23.58
CA HIS A 38 15.85 8.02 24.56
C HIS A 38 14.54 7.22 24.37
N PRO A 39 14.50 5.93 24.74
CA PRO A 39 13.38 5.04 24.38
C PRO A 39 12.04 5.42 25.00
N ALA A 40 12.03 6.19 26.10
CA ALA A 40 10.82 6.61 26.80
C ALA A 40 10.36 8.03 26.43
N SER A 41 10.97 8.67 25.42
CA SER A 41 10.59 10.04 25.05
C SER A 41 9.23 10.06 24.34
N GLU A 42 8.19 10.48 25.06
CA GLU A 42 6.84 10.64 24.52
C GLU A 42 6.80 11.58 23.31
N GLY A 43 7.62 12.64 23.33
CA GLY A 43 7.70 13.60 22.23
C GLY A 43 8.27 12.97 20.96
N LEU A 44 9.33 12.17 21.09
CA LEU A 44 9.93 11.47 19.95
C LEU A 44 9.03 10.32 19.47
N MET A 45 8.35 9.59 20.36
CA MET A 45 7.36 8.58 19.96
C MET A 45 6.24 9.19 19.11
N PHE A 46 5.74 10.36 19.50
CA PHE A 46 4.72 11.05 18.74
C PHE A 46 5.24 11.48 17.36
N LEU A 47 6.47 12.01 17.29
CA LEU A 47 7.09 12.38 16.03
C LEU A 47 7.35 11.17 15.13
N LYS A 48 7.74 10.01 15.69
CA LYS A 48 7.88 8.75 14.95
C LYS A 48 6.56 8.37 14.30
N ALA A 49 5.47 8.35 15.08
CA ALA A 49 4.14 8.06 14.55
C ALA A 49 3.71 9.06 13.45
N TYR A 50 3.96 10.35 13.69
CA TYR A 50 3.61 11.40 12.73
C TYR A 50 4.36 11.26 11.41
N PHE A 51 5.68 11.09 11.45
CA PHE A 51 6.49 10.93 10.24
C PHE A 51 6.23 9.60 9.54
N GLY A 52 6.03 8.50 10.29
CA GLY A 52 5.60 7.22 9.74
C GLY A 52 4.29 7.34 8.96
N TYR A 53 3.29 8.02 9.53
CA TYR A 53 2.05 8.32 8.81
C TYR A 53 2.30 9.15 7.54
N LYS A 54 3.16 10.17 7.58
CA LYS A 54 3.46 11.02 6.42
C LYS A 54 4.20 10.27 5.30
N VAL A 55 5.12 9.37 5.66
CA VAL A 55 5.77 8.47 4.69
C VAL A 55 4.72 7.58 4.03
N ALA A 56 3.88 6.92 4.83
CA ALA A 56 2.80 6.08 4.33
C ALA A 56 1.80 6.82 3.44
N ASP A 57 1.46 8.07 3.79
CA ASP A 57 0.54 8.91 3.02
C ASP A 57 1.14 9.33 1.66
N THR A 58 2.44 9.65 1.64
CA THR A 58 3.19 9.96 0.41
C THR A 58 3.22 8.75 -0.51
N MET A 59 3.64 7.59 0.00
CA MET A 59 3.65 6.33 -0.75
C MET A 59 2.26 5.96 -1.28
N SER A 60 1.23 6.13 -0.46
CA SER A 60 -0.17 5.87 -0.85
C SER A 60 -0.62 6.79 -1.98
N SER A 61 -0.20 8.06 -1.97
CA SER A 61 -0.52 9.01 -3.04
C SER A 61 0.15 8.63 -4.35
N GLU A 62 1.39 8.13 -4.29
CA GLU A 62 2.13 7.64 -5.46
C GLU A 62 1.47 6.43 -6.13
N LEU A 63 0.69 5.62 -5.40
CA LEU A 63 -0.04 4.48 -5.99
C LEU A 63 -1.00 4.92 -7.11
N THR A 64 -1.53 6.15 -7.05
CA THR A 64 -2.42 6.68 -8.08
C THR A 64 -1.74 6.90 -9.44
N SER A 65 -0.40 6.99 -9.45
CA SER A 65 0.41 7.13 -10.67
C SER A 65 0.63 5.80 -11.40
N PHE A 66 0.35 4.67 -10.74
CA PHE A 66 0.56 3.36 -11.34
C PHE A 66 -0.44 3.09 -12.46
N PRO A 67 -0.04 2.36 -13.51
CA PRO A 67 -0.97 1.92 -14.54
C PRO A 67 -2.13 1.14 -13.94
N LYS A 68 -3.34 1.34 -14.49
CA LYS A 68 -4.49 0.53 -14.11
C LYS A 68 -4.19 -0.95 -14.37
N VAL A 69 -4.26 -1.74 -13.31
CA VAL A 69 -4.06 -3.19 -13.35
C VAL A 69 -5.16 -3.92 -14.10
N ILE A 70 -6.37 -3.33 -14.15
CA ILE A 70 -7.51 -3.87 -14.88
C ILE A 70 -7.92 -2.84 -15.93
N GLN A 71 -7.97 -3.25 -17.20
CA GLN A 71 -8.30 -2.37 -18.31
C GLN A 71 -9.34 -3.03 -19.22
N PRO A 72 -10.43 -2.33 -19.56
CA PRO A 72 -11.36 -2.83 -20.57
C PRO A 72 -10.70 -2.77 -21.95
N LEU A 73 -10.81 -3.86 -22.72
CA LEU A 73 -10.38 -3.93 -24.11
C LEU A 73 -11.55 -3.79 -25.12
N GLY A 74 -12.77 -3.64 -24.62
CA GLY A 74 -14.00 -3.66 -25.43
C GLY A 74 -14.56 -5.07 -25.62
N ASN A 75 -15.77 -5.18 -26.18
CA ASN A 75 -16.43 -6.47 -26.49
C ASN A 75 -16.51 -7.45 -25.31
N GLY A 76 -16.71 -6.93 -24.09
CA GLY A 76 -16.78 -7.73 -22.87
C GLY A 76 -15.45 -8.36 -22.44
N ALA A 77 -14.33 -7.89 -22.99
CA ALA A 77 -12.99 -8.33 -22.62
C ALA A 77 -12.32 -7.37 -21.62
N LEU A 78 -11.65 -7.95 -20.63
CA LEU A 78 -10.87 -7.24 -19.61
C LEU A 78 -9.44 -7.76 -19.63
N MET A 79 -8.46 -6.86 -19.72
CA MET A 79 -7.05 -7.19 -19.48
C MET A 79 -6.73 -6.99 -18.00
N VAL A 80 -6.06 -7.97 -17.41
CA VAL A 80 -5.46 -7.88 -16.08
C VAL A 80 -3.94 -8.00 -16.22
N ASP A 81 -3.21 -7.06 -15.62
CA ASP A 81 -1.75 -7.08 -15.56
C ASP A 81 -1.27 -7.71 -14.25
N GLY A 82 -0.98 -9.01 -14.29
CA GLY A 82 -0.55 -9.78 -13.12
C GLY A 82 0.69 -9.21 -12.45
N ALA A 83 1.72 -8.89 -13.24
CA ALA A 83 2.99 -8.38 -12.73
C ALA A 83 2.80 -7.03 -12.03
N MET A 84 2.07 -6.10 -12.66
CA MET A 84 1.78 -4.80 -12.05
C MET A 84 0.95 -4.96 -10.77
N THR A 85 0.03 -5.92 -10.73
CA THR A 85 -0.78 -6.13 -9.54
C THR A 85 0.02 -6.71 -8.38
N SER A 86 0.91 -7.67 -8.65
CA SER A 86 1.88 -8.17 -7.67
C SER A 86 2.76 -7.05 -7.11
N GLN A 87 3.22 -6.14 -7.96
CA GLN A 87 3.99 -4.96 -7.55
C GLN A 87 3.18 -4.03 -6.63
N LEU A 88 1.92 -3.74 -7.01
CA LEU A 88 1.03 -2.93 -6.17
C LEU A 88 0.77 -3.59 -4.81
N PHE A 89 0.58 -4.90 -4.75
CA PHE A 89 0.42 -5.60 -3.47
C PHE A 89 1.64 -5.43 -2.56
N GLY A 90 2.85 -5.57 -3.11
CA GLY A 90 4.07 -5.34 -2.34
C GLY A 90 4.11 -3.93 -1.75
N LYS A 91 3.67 -2.93 -2.53
CA LYS A 91 3.58 -1.54 -2.05
C LYS A 91 2.51 -1.35 -0.98
N PHE A 92 1.32 -1.95 -1.12
CA PHE A 92 0.31 -1.91 -0.06
C PHE A 92 0.84 -2.51 1.25
N GLN A 93 1.53 -3.64 1.18
CA GLN A 93 2.12 -4.29 2.36
C GLN A 93 3.17 -3.40 3.03
N GLU A 94 4.02 -2.74 2.24
CA GLU A 94 5.01 -1.79 2.74
C GLU A 94 4.35 -0.63 3.49
N ILE A 95 3.30 -0.02 2.91
CA ILE A 95 2.57 1.08 3.53
C ILE A 95 1.88 0.64 4.82
N VAL A 96 1.21 -0.52 4.81
CA VAL A 96 0.52 -1.07 5.99
C VAL A 96 1.49 -1.38 7.11
N LYS A 97 2.71 -1.85 6.79
CA LYS A 97 3.76 -2.08 7.77
C LYS A 97 4.14 -0.78 8.47
N ILE A 98 4.46 0.28 7.71
CA ILE A 98 4.83 1.59 8.25
C ILE A 98 3.70 2.17 9.11
N LEU A 99 2.44 2.07 8.67
CA LEU A 99 1.30 2.51 9.46
C LEU A 99 1.12 1.72 10.75
N SER A 100 1.51 0.44 10.77
CA SER A 100 1.42 -0.39 11.99
C SER A 100 2.51 -0.03 12.99
N GLU A 101 3.73 0.27 12.55
CA GLU A 101 4.81 0.78 13.41
C GLU A 101 4.46 2.16 13.99
N ALA A 102 3.79 3.01 13.19
CA ALA A 102 3.24 4.28 13.68
C ALA A 102 2.12 4.05 14.71
N GLU A 103 1.22 3.10 14.48
CA GLU A 103 0.16 2.74 15.42
C GLU A 103 0.72 2.22 16.74
N GLU A 104 1.75 1.37 16.72
CA GLU A 104 2.43 0.86 17.92
C GLU A 104 2.96 2.02 18.77
N SER A 105 3.63 2.99 18.15
CA SER A 105 4.14 4.18 18.84
C SER A 105 3.01 5.00 19.49
N ILE A 106 1.85 5.11 18.82
CA ILE A 106 0.67 5.78 19.39
C ILE A 106 0.03 4.99 20.53
N ASN A 107 -0.02 3.66 20.41
CA ASN A 107 -0.56 2.81 21.45
C ASN A 107 0.28 2.89 22.74
N GLU A 108 1.61 2.98 22.62
CA GLU A 108 2.49 3.23 23.77
C GLU A 108 2.17 4.55 24.47
N LEU A 109 1.98 5.63 23.71
CA LEU A 109 1.57 6.93 24.27
C LEU A 109 0.21 6.87 24.97
N LEU A 110 -0.75 6.12 24.43
CA LEU A 110 -2.07 5.95 25.05
C LEU A 110 -2.05 5.05 26.29
N GLN A 111 -1.06 4.18 26.45
CA GLN A 111 -0.90 3.42 27.71
C GLN A 111 -0.50 4.35 28.86
N VAL A 112 0.36 5.34 28.58
CA VAL A 112 0.81 6.32 29.58
C VAL A 112 -0.28 7.37 29.84
N ASN A 113 -0.94 7.85 28.78
CA ASN A 113 -2.00 8.85 28.88
C ASN A 113 -3.23 8.48 28.01
N PRO A 114 -4.14 7.64 28.54
CA PRO A 114 -5.29 7.13 27.79
C PRO A 114 -6.31 8.19 27.37
N SER A 115 -6.33 9.34 28.06
CA SER A 115 -7.31 10.42 27.82
C SER A 115 -6.78 11.54 26.93
N SER A 116 -5.57 11.38 26.38
CA SER A 116 -4.97 12.37 25.47
C SER A 116 -5.77 12.48 24.17
N GLN A 117 -6.64 13.49 24.07
CA GLN A 117 -7.50 13.72 22.90
C GLN A 117 -6.70 13.86 21.60
N GLU A 118 -5.53 14.52 21.66
CA GLU A 118 -4.64 14.68 20.51
C GLU A 118 -4.13 13.33 19.99
N VAL A 119 -3.68 12.47 20.89
CA VAL A 119 -3.12 11.15 20.54
C VAL A 119 -4.23 10.22 20.05
N VAL A 120 -5.41 10.24 20.70
CA VAL A 120 -6.59 9.48 20.25
C VAL A 120 -7.05 9.93 18.86
N ALA A 121 -7.12 11.23 18.62
CA ALA A 121 -7.47 11.76 17.29
C ALA A 121 -6.44 11.33 16.24
N PHE A 122 -5.15 11.36 16.59
CA PHE A 122 -4.10 10.93 15.67
C PHE A 122 -4.16 9.43 15.34
N LYS A 123 -4.44 8.59 16.35
CA LYS A 123 -4.74 7.16 16.12
C LYS A 123 -5.86 6.98 15.10
N GLY A 124 -6.92 7.78 15.19
CA GLY A 124 -8.04 7.73 14.25
C GLY A 124 -7.64 7.97 12.79
N TYR A 125 -6.67 8.85 12.53
CA TYR A 125 -6.13 9.06 11.17
C TYR A 125 -5.37 7.82 10.67
N ILE A 126 -4.53 7.21 11.50
CA ILE A 126 -3.79 5.99 11.16
C ILE A 126 -4.78 4.85 10.86
N ASP A 127 -5.77 4.63 11.74
CA ASP A 127 -6.77 3.57 11.61
C ASP A 127 -7.60 3.74 10.34
N SER A 128 -8.03 4.97 10.04
CA SER A 128 -8.77 5.30 8.82
C SER A 128 -7.96 4.96 7.56
N LYS A 129 -6.67 5.35 7.53
CA LYS A 129 -5.79 5.07 6.40
C LYS A 129 -5.54 3.57 6.23
N LYS A 130 -5.28 2.83 7.32
CA LYS A 130 -5.12 1.37 7.30
C LYS A 130 -6.37 0.68 6.77
N ASN A 131 -7.55 1.07 7.24
CA ASN A 131 -8.82 0.51 6.79
C ASN A 131 -9.10 0.79 5.31
N GLN A 132 -8.74 1.98 4.82
CA GLN A 132 -8.85 2.29 3.40
C GLN A 132 -7.94 1.38 2.56
N LEU A 133 -6.65 1.31 2.88
CA LEU A 133 -5.67 0.51 2.15
C LEU A 133 -5.97 -0.99 2.22
N GLY A 134 -6.48 -1.47 3.36
CA GLY A 134 -6.93 -2.85 3.54
C GLY A 134 -8.03 -3.20 2.55
N ARG A 135 -9.07 -2.36 2.43
CA ARG A 135 -10.16 -2.56 1.46
C ARG A 135 -9.66 -2.53 0.01
N GLU A 136 -8.76 -1.61 -0.32
CA GLU A 136 -8.18 -1.51 -1.66
C GLU A 136 -7.38 -2.78 -2.02
N SER A 137 -6.56 -3.26 -1.08
CA SER A 137 -5.80 -4.51 -1.22
C SER A 137 -6.71 -5.73 -1.34
N GLU A 138 -7.75 -5.85 -0.51
CA GLU A 138 -8.70 -6.97 -0.57
C GLU A 138 -9.46 -7.02 -1.91
N ASN A 139 -9.95 -5.89 -2.39
CA ASN A 139 -10.63 -5.80 -3.70
C ASN A 139 -9.73 -6.29 -4.84
N MET A 140 -8.46 -5.89 -4.77
CA MET A 140 -7.45 -6.31 -5.74
C MET A 140 -7.17 -7.81 -5.65
N LYS A 141 -7.05 -8.34 -4.42
CA LYS A 141 -6.76 -9.75 -4.17
C LYS A 141 -7.90 -10.65 -4.63
N ALA A 142 -9.14 -10.26 -4.34
CA ALA A 142 -10.34 -10.97 -4.77
C ALA A 142 -10.41 -11.08 -6.30
N THR A 143 -9.98 -10.03 -7.02
CA THR A 143 -9.97 -10.04 -8.48
C THR A 143 -8.98 -11.08 -9.03
N ILE A 144 -7.80 -11.21 -8.44
CA ILE A 144 -6.75 -12.11 -8.95
C ILE A 144 -6.94 -13.54 -8.48
N SER A 145 -7.17 -13.78 -7.19
CA SER A 145 -7.24 -15.14 -6.65
C SER A 145 -8.38 -15.96 -7.24
N ASN A 146 -9.46 -15.30 -7.67
CA ASN A 146 -10.60 -15.97 -8.31
C ASN A 146 -10.42 -16.17 -9.82
N SER A 147 -9.48 -15.47 -10.44
CA SER A 147 -9.30 -15.51 -11.89
C SER A 147 -8.94 -16.90 -12.44
N PRO A 148 -8.00 -17.68 -11.86
CA PRO A 148 -7.71 -19.03 -12.32
C PRO A 148 -8.90 -20.00 -12.18
N ASN A 149 -9.69 -19.86 -11.11
CA ASN A 149 -10.86 -20.70 -10.87
C ASN A 149 -11.99 -20.44 -11.88
N LEU A 150 -12.10 -19.20 -12.36
CA LEU A 150 -13.14 -18.79 -13.30
C LEU A 150 -12.78 -19.09 -14.76
N ALA A 151 -11.50 -19.00 -15.14
CA ALA A 151 -11.08 -19.08 -16.54
C ALA A 151 -10.13 -20.25 -16.88
N GLY A 152 -9.76 -21.07 -15.87
CA GLY A 152 -8.78 -22.14 -16.01
C GLY A 152 -7.33 -21.62 -16.08
N SER A 153 -6.38 -22.49 -16.39
CA SER A 153 -4.94 -22.14 -16.37
C SER A 153 -4.27 -22.12 -17.74
N PHE A 154 -5.04 -22.21 -18.83
CA PHE A 154 -4.51 -22.31 -20.19
C PHE A 154 -5.11 -21.26 -21.10
N CYS A 155 -4.28 -20.69 -21.97
CA CYS A 155 -4.72 -19.76 -22.99
C CYS A 155 -5.54 -20.48 -24.07
N VAL A 156 -6.72 -19.96 -24.39
CA VAL A 156 -7.59 -20.53 -25.45
C VAL A 156 -6.90 -20.51 -26.82
N GLY A 157 -6.20 -19.42 -27.16
CA GLY A 157 -5.57 -19.27 -28.47
C GLY A 157 -4.36 -20.19 -28.73
N CYS A 158 -3.44 -20.34 -27.77
CA CYS A 158 -2.20 -21.10 -27.97
C CYS A 158 -2.07 -22.37 -27.12
N ARG A 159 -3.04 -22.67 -26.25
CA ARG A 159 -3.08 -23.82 -25.34
C ARG A 159 -1.91 -23.94 -24.35
N LYS A 160 -1.04 -22.92 -24.27
CA LYS A 160 0.02 -22.83 -23.25
C LYS A 160 -0.55 -22.35 -21.91
N SER A 161 0.15 -22.69 -20.84
CA SER A 161 -0.21 -22.25 -19.48
C SER A 161 -0.15 -20.73 -19.35
N ILE A 162 -1.00 -20.20 -18.47
CA ILE A 162 -1.04 -18.79 -18.07
C ILE A 162 -0.50 -18.65 -16.65
N SER A 163 0.36 -17.66 -16.45
CA SER A 163 0.82 -17.21 -15.13
C SER A 163 0.16 -15.87 -14.81
N TYR A 164 -0.93 -15.92 -14.05
CA TYR A 164 -1.78 -14.76 -13.71
C TYR A 164 -1.08 -13.71 -12.84
N ASP A 165 0.03 -14.07 -12.23
CA ASP A 165 0.86 -13.28 -11.34
C ASP A 165 2.01 -12.56 -12.06
N THR A 166 2.39 -13.02 -13.25
CA THR A 166 3.53 -12.46 -14.00
C THR A 166 3.17 -11.95 -15.39
N GLN A 167 1.99 -12.28 -15.91
CA GLN A 167 1.61 -11.99 -17.30
C GLN A 167 0.41 -11.03 -17.38
N LYS A 168 0.29 -10.36 -18.53
CA LYS A 168 -0.95 -9.70 -18.95
C LYS A 168 -1.89 -10.73 -19.54
N VAL A 169 -3.04 -10.90 -18.89
CA VAL A 169 -4.05 -11.89 -19.26
C VAL A 169 -5.33 -11.18 -19.65
N VAL A 170 -5.93 -11.59 -20.76
CA VAL A 170 -7.23 -11.09 -21.20
C VAL A 170 -8.30 -12.12 -20.84
N PHE A 171 -9.27 -11.69 -20.06
CA PHE A 171 -10.48 -12.43 -19.77
C PHE A 171 -11.58 -11.99 -20.74
N GLN A 172 -12.19 -12.95 -21.42
CA GLN A 172 -13.35 -12.71 -22.27
C GLN A 172 -14.48 -13.62 -21.84
N LYS A 173 -15.67 -13.05 -21.64
CA LYS A 173 -16.87 -13.84 -21.41
C LYS A 173 -17.27 -14.52 -22.73
N SER A 174 -17.30 -15.85 -22.76
CA SER A 174 -17.74 -16.62 -23.93
C SER A 174 -19.21 -17.06 -23.82
N SER A 175 -19.72 -17.21 -22.60
CA SER A 175 -21.14 -17.48 -22.33
C SER A 175 -21.55 -16.94 -20.94
N ALA A 176 -22.81 -17.15 -20.55
CA ALA A 176 -23.30 -16.73 -19.23
C ALA A 176 -22.51 -17.35 -18.05
N SER A 177 -21.96 -18.55 -18.24
CA SER A 177 -21.27 -19.34 -17.20
C SER A 177 -19.80 -19.62 -17.51
N GLN A 178 -19.27 -19.14 -18.64
CA GLN A 178 -17.92 -19.46 -19.08
C GLN A 178 -17.09 -18.21 -19.34
N LEU A 179 -15.92 -18.17 -18.70
CA LEU A 179 -14.90 -17.16 -18.89
C LEU A 179 -13.70 -17.80 -19.57
N GLU A 180 -13.17 -17.15 -20.59
CA GLU A 180 -11.97 -17.58 -21.30
C GLU A 180 -10.79 -16.72 -20.89
N ALA A 181 -9.63 -17.34 -20.69
CA ALA A 181 -8.37 -16.64 -20.50
C ALA A 181 -7.49 -16.72 -21.76
N TRP A 182 -6.85 -15.60 -22.08
CA TRP A 182 -6.02 -15.44 -23.26
C TRP A 182 -4.72 -14.73 -22.87
N HIS A 183 -3.60 -15.18 -23.44
CA HIS A 183 -2.43 -14.32 -23.52
C HIS A 183 -2.77 -13.09 -24.37
N LEU A 184 -2.36 -11.89 -23.93
CA LEU A 184 -2.63 -10.65 -24.65
C LEU A 184 -2.26 -10.71 -26.16
N PRO A 185 -1.08 -11.24 -26.57
CA PRO A 185 -0.75 -11.36 -27.99
C PRO A 185 -1.72 -12.26 -28.77
N CYS A 186 -2.17 -13.37 -28.17
CA CYS A 186 -3.11 -14.30 -28.81
C CYS A 186 -4.50 -13.68 -29.01
N PHE A 187 -4.94 -12.87 -28.04
CA PHE A 187 -6.20 -12.13 -28.16
C PHE A 187 -6.11 -11.07 -29.27
N GLN A 188 -5.02 -10.31 -29.31
CA GLN A 188 -4.80 -9.29 -30.33
C GLN A 188 -4.66 -9.86 -31.75
N SER A 189 -4.06 -11.05 -31.92
CA SER A 189 -4.00 -11.71 -33.23
C SER A 189 -5.36 -12.19 -33.73
N LYS A 190 -6.27 -12.59 -32.83
CA LYS A 190 -7.65 -12.96 -33.17
C LYS A 190 -8.44 -11.76 -33.68
N ALA A 191 -8.27 -10.58 -33.06
CA ALA A 191 -9.01 -9.37 -33.45
C ALA A 191 -8.62 -8.78 -34.81
N LYS A 192 -7.49 -9.22 -35.39
CA LYS A 192 -7.01 -8.77 -36.71
C LYS A 192 -7.47 -9.67 -37.87
N ASN A 193 -8.08 -10.81 -37.56
CA ASN A 193 -8.60 -11.80 -38.51
C ASN A 193 -10.12 -11.87 -38.42
#